data_AF-A0A0B5DPV8-F1
#
_entry.id   AF-A0A0B5DPV8-F1
#
_cell.length_a   1.000
_cell.length_b   1.000
_cell.length_c   1.000
_cell.angle_alpha   90.00
_cell.angle_beta   90.00
_cell.angle_gamma   90.00
#
_symmetry.space_group_name_H-M   'P 1'
#
loop_
_entity.id
_entity.type
_entity.pdbx_description
1 polymer ?
#
loop_
_entity_poly.entity_id
_entity_poly.type
_entity_poly.pdbx_seq_one_letter_code
_entity_poly.pdbx_strand_id
1 'polypeptide(L)'
;MEGRPVIHTPASPLPRPRELRRLRRTQSLTQTQLAARLRVSLETVRDWETGLTTPRGRRRKRYARLLTAWAAQETPGDLTPRQAFDTLHESCAPALVRQAYLLTGRPELARESAERAFRLAWRYWPEMAIAPDPQGWVRSTTHGWALSPWQRLRPRHLRPAPSPVDPSDRALMRALLALPRAHRRTVVLHDMAGLGLPEAATETGADASAAAGRLLWAHETLSALVPEQAMPEVLPRRLGELASSERLRAVQLPSVRSGDERSPRHWVRAAIVVTTTIVGATTLTLQLTPHHQERPPARGTAFQGIPARVLLGPPSGVQPRHRSLLAARGHHRPERLVPEAR
;
A
#
# COMPACT_ATOMS: atom_id res chain seq x y z
N MET A 1 29.63 40.65 -34.08
CA MET A 1 29.81 40.49 -32.62
C MET A 1 28.65 41.19 -31.94
N GLU A 2 27.54 40.49 -31.74
CA GLU A 2 26.36 41.02 -31.05
C GLU A 2 26.35 40.52 -29.61
N GLY A 3 26.38 41.48 -28.67
CA GLY A 3 26.44 41.23 -27.24
C GLY A 3 25.12 40.69 -26.72
N ARG A 4 25.17 39.49 -26.12
CA ARG A 4 24.07 38.92 -25.32
C ARG A 4 23.68 39.89 -24.18
N PRO A 5 22.39 40.16 -23.94
CA PRO A 5 21.97 40.89 -22.75
C PRO A 5 22.23 40.01 -21.52
N VAL A 6 23.08 40.50 -20.62
CA VAL A 6 23.29 39.94 -19.29
C VAL A 6 21.99 40.16 -18.51
N ILE A 7 21.22 39.08 -18.32
CA ILE A 7 20.09 39.08 -17.38
C ILE A 7 20.69 39.22 -15.98
N HIS A 8 20.70 40.45 -15.45
CA HIS A 8 20.95 40.68 -14.05
C HIS A 8 19.81 40.07 -13.25
N THR A 9 20.01 38.85 -12.74
CA THR A 9 19.16 38.28 -11.69
C THR A 9 19.15 39.26 -10.50
N PRO A 10 18.02 39.89 -10.14
CA PRO A 10 18.01 40.78 -8.99
C PRO A 10 18.30 39.96 -7.74
N ALA A 11 19.30 40.38 -6.97
CA ALA A 11 19.63 39.82 -5.67
C ALA A 11 18.36 39.75 -4.81
N SER A 12 18.02 38.56 -4.29
CA SER A 12 16.80 38.32 -3.52
C SER A 12 16.49 39.48 -2.56
N PRO A 13 15.28 40.07 -2.64
CA PRO A 13 14.89 41.13 -1.72
C PRO A 13 14.94 40.58 -0.29
N LEU A 14 15.47 41.38 0.64
CA LEU A 14 15.48 41.00 2.06
C LEU A 14 14.06 40.68 2.52
N PRO A 15 13.88 39.69 3.42
CA PRO A 15 12.56 39.33 3.94
C PRO A 15 11.85 40.55 4.55
N ARG A 16 10.54 40.62 4.38
CA ARG A 16 9.70 41.70 4.93
C ARG A 16 9.82 41.74 6.46
N PRO A 17 9.64 42.90 7.13
CA PRO A 17 9.80 43.03 8.59
C PRO A 17 9.10 41.96 9.45
N ARG A 18 7.89 41.55 9.06
CA ARG A 18 7.13 40.47 9.72
C ARG A 18 7.76 39.09 9.57
N GLU A 19 8.41 38.84 8.44
CA GLU A 19 9.14 37.60 8.16
C GLU A 19 10.41 37.52 9.01
N LEU A 20 11.06 38.65 9.30
CA LEU A 20 12.21 38.72 10.22
C LEU A 20 11.81 38.25 11.63
N ARG A 21 10.67 38.75 12.12
CA ARG A 21 10.12 38.37 13.43
C ARG A 21 9.73 36.89 13.47
N ARG A 22 9.16 36.37 12.38
CA ARG A 22 8.79 34.95 12.26
C ARG A 22 10.04 34.06 12.34
N LEU A 23 11.04 34.31 11.50
CA LEU A 23 12.27 33.52 11.44
C LEU A 23 13.03 33.50 12.77
N ARG A 24 13.13 34.64 13.46
CA ARG A 24 13.74 34.71 14.79
C ARG A 24 12.99 33.85 15.81
N ARG A 25 11.65 33.87 15.78
CA ARG A 25 10.81 33.09 16.71
C ARG A 25 10.89 31.60 16.45
N THR A 26 10.93 31.18 15.18
CA THR A 26 11.13 29.78 14.81
C THR A 26 12.46 29.24 15.36
N GLN A 27 13.50 30.09 15.41
CA GLN A 27 14.81 29.77 15.98
C GLN A 27 14.90 29.98 17.51
N SER A 28 13.78 30.24 18.20
CA SER A 28 13.72 30.48 19.66
C SER A 28 14.64 31.60 20.19
N LEU A 29 14.99 32.57 19.36
CA LEU A 29 15.87 33.69 19.74
C LEU A 29 15.08 34.90 20.23
N THR A 30 15.56 35.54 21.29
CA THR A 30 15.08 36.86 21.71
C THR A 30 15.68 37.97 20.84
N GLN A 31 15.06 39.15 20.82
CA GLN A 31 15.60 40.29 20.06
C GLN A 31 17.01 40.68 20.54
N THR A 32 17.27 40.56 21.85
CA THR A 32 18.57 40.82 22.47
C THR A 32 19.65 39.83 22.01
N GLN A 33 19.31 38.55 21.92
CA GLN A 33 20.24 37.52 21.44
C GLN A 33 20.56 37.69 19.94
N LEU A 34 19.57 38.09 19.13
CA LEU A 34 19.79 38.41 17.72
C LEU A 34 20.69 39.66 17.55
N ALA A 35 20.45 40.68 18.37
CA ALA A 35 21.23 41.91 18.40
C ALA A 35 22.70 41.64 18.75
N ALA A 36 22.95 40.85 19.80
CA ALA A 36 24.30 40.42 20.20
C ALA A 36 25.02 39.66 19.08
N ARG A 37 24.34 38.72 18.42
CA ARG A 37 24.91 37.88 17.35
C ARG A 37 25.23 38.67 16.07
N LEU A 38 24.44 39.70 15.77
CA LEU A 38 24.67 40.62 14.65
C LEU A 38 25.62 41.78 15.00
N ARG A 39 25.99 41.92 16.28
CA ARG A 39 26.73 43.05 16.86
C ARG A 39 26.07 44.40 16.57
N VAL A 40 24.76 44.49 16.83
CA VAL A 40 23.94 45.70 16.70
C VAL A 40 23.14 45.93 17.99
N SER A 41 22.54 47.11 18.17
CA SER A 41 21.69 47.39 19.35
C SER A 41 20.34 46.68 19.26
N LEU A 42 19.72 46.41 20.41
CA LEU A 42 18.34 45.90 20.50
C LEU A 42 17.35 46.80 19.74
N GLU A 43 17.53 48.12 19.85
CA GLU A 43 16.73 49.14 19.18
C GLU A 43 16.83 49.03 17.66
N THR A 44 18.03 48.78 17.13
CA THR A 44 18.25 48.54 15.69
C THR A 44 17.47 47.32 15.20
N VAL A 45 17.43 46.23 15.99
CA VAL A 45 16.67 45.02 15.64
C VAL A 45 15.17 45.28 15.74
N ARG A 46 14.72 46.03 16.76
CA ARG A 46 13.32 46.44 16.93
C ARG A 46 12.84 47.27 15.75
N ASP A 47 13.63 48.23 15.29
CA ASP A 47 13.33 49.10 14.14
C ASP A 47 13.27 48.33 12.82
N TRP A 48 14.07 47.26 12.68
CA TRP A 48 13.98 46.35 11.54
C TRP A 48 12.72 45.49 11.57
N GLU A 49 12.32 45.00 12.75
CA GLU A 49 11.11 44.17 12.90
C GLU A 49 9.80 44.98 12.79
N THR A 50 9.81 46.26 13.16
CA THR A 50 8.68 47.19 12.98
C THR A 50 8.64 47.80 11.57
N GLY A 51 9.73 47.67 10.81
CA GLY A 51 9.84 48.21 9.44
C GLY A 51 10.19 49.69 9.37
N LEU A 52 10.56 50.31 10.50
CA LEU A 52 11.01 51.69 10.57
C LEU A 52 12.33 51.89 9.82
N THR A 53 13.22 50.89 9.84
CA THR A 53 14.47 50.92 9.07
C THR A 53 14.77 49.57 8.40
N THR A 54 15.59 49.58 7.35
CA THR A 54 16.05 48.36 6.67
C THR A 54 17.56 48.19 6.83
N PRO A 55 18.07 46.96 7.02
CA PRO A 55 19.50 46.75 7.16
C PRO A 55 20.21 47.07 5.84
N ARG A 56 21.20 47.97 5.89
CA ARG A 56 22.01 48.42 4.74
C ARG A 56 23.49 48.07 4.94
N GLY A 57 24.26 48.09 3.84
CA GLY A 57 25.73 47.96 3.85
C GLY A 57 26.26 46.69 4.53
N ARG A 58 27.27 46.82 5.40
CA ARG A 58 27.89 45.69 6.10
C ARG A 58 26.93 44.91 7.01
N ARG A 59 25.92 45.59 7.59
CA ARG A 59 24.88 44.96 8.44
C ARG A 59 23.99 44.04 7.61
N ARG A 60 23.62 44.46 6.39
CA ARG A 60 22.90 43.60 5.42
C ARG A 60 23.68 42.33 5.08
N LYS A 61 24.98 42.43 4.84
CA LYS A 61 25.81 41.25 4.52
C LYS A 61 25.92 40.28 5.69
N ARG A 62 26.09 40.78 6.92
CA ARG A 62 26.09 39.93 8.13
C ARG A 62 24.74 39.27 8.35
N TYR A 63 23.66 40.01 8.13
CA TYR A 63 22.30 39.51 8.24
C TYR A 63 21.99 38.44 7.17
N ALA A 64 22.38 38.68 5.91
CA ALA A 64 22.23 37.72 4.83
C ALA A 64 23.01 36.42 5.11
N ARG A 65 24.25 36.51 5.60
CA ARG A 65 25.03 35.32 6.00
C ARG A 65 24.38 34.55 7.14
N LEU A 66 23.78 35.24 8.10
CA LEU A 66 23.09 34.62 9.22
C LEU A 66 21.79 33.93 8.76
N LEU A 67 21.05 34.52 7.81
CA LEU A 67 19.93 33.86 7.14
C LEU A 67 20.37 32.63 6.34
N THR A 68 21.47 32.72 5.59
CA THR A 68 22.03 31.58 4.86
C THR A 68 22.53 30.49 5.82
N ALA A 69 23.09 30.86 6.97
CA ALA A 69 23.51 29.92 8.00
C ALA A 69 22.32 29.24 8.69
N TRP A 70 21.21 29.94 8.90
CA TRP A 70 19.96 29.34 9.40
C TRP A 70 19.31 28.43 8.37
N ALA A 71 19.28 28.83 7.09
CA ALA A 71 18.82 27.97 6.00
C ALA A 71 19.70 26.71 5.84
N ALA A 72 21.00 26.81 6.15
CA ALA A 72 21.92 25.67 6.20
C ALA A 72 21.82 24.85 7.51
N GLN A 73 21.18 25.39 8.56
CA GLN A 73 20.93 24.75 9.86
C GLN A 73 19.53 24.12 9.96
N GLU A 74 18.74 24.11 8.87
CA GLU A 74 17.56 23.25 8.74
C GLU A 74 18.03 21.78 8.74
N THR A 75 18.22 21.28 9.96
CA THR A 75 18.49 19.88 10.31
C THR A 75 17.35 19.02 9.75
N PRO A 76 17.58 17.76 9.31
CA PRO A 76 16.56 16.90 8.69
C PRO A 76 15.29 16.60 9.52
N GLY A 77 15.15 17.16 10.72
CA GLY A 77 14.01 16.97 11.62
C GLY A 77 12.85 17.97 11.47
N ASP A 78 13.00 19.07 10.71
CA ASP A 78 12.01 20.15 10.62
C ASP A 78 11.41 20.30 9.20
N LEU A 79 11.35 19.21 8.44
CA LEU A 79 10.63 19.21 7.17
C LEU A 79 9.15 19.53 7.45
N THR A 80 8.61 20.55 6.77
CA THR A 80 7.15 20.73 6.78
C THR A 80 6.48 19.43 6.30
N PRO A 81 5.24 19.10 6.72
CA PRO A 81 4.58 17.88 6.25
C PRO A 81 4.61 17.76 4.72
N ARG A 82 4.44 18.88 4.02
CA ARG A 82 4.57 18.92 2.56
C ARG A 82 5.95 18.48 2.05
N GLN A 83 7.03 19.01 2.64
CA GLN A 83 8.40 18.65 2.27
C GLN A 83 8.74 17.22 2.67
N ALA A 84 8.30 16.75 3.84
CA ALA A 84 8.48 15.36 4.25
C ALA A 84 7.83 14.39 3.24
N PHE A 85 6.64 14.75 2.74
CA PHE A 85 5.98 14.00 1.68
C PHE A 85 6.76 14.05 0.36
N ASP A 86 7.23 15.22 -0.04
CA ASP A 86 8.03 15.39 -1.27
C ASP A 86 9.28 14.51 -1.22
N THR A 87 10.02 14.54 -0.10
CA THR A 87 11.20 13.69 0.13
C THR A 87 10.86 12.20 0.06
N LEU A 88 9.78 11.76 0.71
CA LEU A 88 9.34 10.35 0.65
C LEU A 88 8.95 9.95 -0.77
N HIS A 89 8.21 10.81 -1.48
CA HIS A 89 7.80 10.55 -2.84
C HIS A 89 9.01 10.47 -3.79
N GLU A 90 9.91 11.44 -3.75
CA GLU A 90 11.11 11.48 -4.60
C GLU A 90 12.01 10.26 -4.35
N SER A 91 12.19 9.86 -3.10
CA SER A 91 13.02 8.70 -2.75
C SER A 91 12.38 7.37 -3.16
N CYS A 92 11.07 7.19 -2.92
CA CYS A 92 10.46 5.87 -3.00
C CYS A 92 9.64 5.62 -4.27
N ALA A 93 9.05 6.65 -4.89
CA ALA A 93 8.11 6.46 -5.99
C ALA A 93 8.69 5.69 -7.19
N PRO A 94 9.92 5.97 -7.67
CA PRO A 94 10.50 5.20 -8.78
C PRO A 94 10.67 3.72 -8.44
N ALA A 95 11.13 3.40 -7.22
CA ALA A 95 11.30 2.03 -6.77
C ALA A 95 9.96 1.29 -6.65
N LEU A 96 8.93 1.95 -6.13
CA LEU A 96 7.60 1.37 -5.99
C LEU A 96 6.92 1.08 -7.34
N VAL A 97 7.12 1.95 -8.34
CA VAL A 97 6.64 1.69 -9.71
C VAL A 97 7.37 0.48 -10.30
N ARG A 98 8.70 0.39 -10.11
CA ARG A 98 9.49 -0.75 -10.57
C ARG A 98 9.07 -2.07 -9.92
N GLN A 99 8.85 -2.08 -8.60
CA GLN A 99 8.33 -3.24 -7.89
C GLN A 99 6.94 -3.64 -8.40
N ALA A 100 6.02 -2.68 -8.55
CA ALA A 100 4.68 -2.95 -9.09
C ALA A 100 4.71 -3.45 -10.54
N TYR A 101 5.70 -3.05 -11.33
CA TYR A 101 5.93 -3.56 -12.67
C TYR A 101 6.33 -5.03 -12.65
N LEU A 102 7.28 -5.45 -11.80
CA LEU A 102 7.63 -6.87 -11.66
C LEU A 102 6.44 -7.72 -11.16
N LEU A 103 5.55 -7.14 -10.37
CA LEU A 103 4.35 -7.84 -9.89
C LEU A 103 3.29 -8.04 -10.98
N THR A 104 3.19 -7.13 -11.95
CA THR A 104 2.07 -7.07 -12.89
C THR A 104 2.45 -7.34 -14.35
N GLY A 105 3.71 -7.11 -14.71
CA GLY A 105 4.20 -7.07 -16.10
C GLY A 105 3.62 -5.92 -16.91
N ARG A 106 3.04 -4.90 -16.24
CA ARG A 106 2.23 -3.87 -16.89
C ARG A 106 2.65 -2.48 -16.43
N PRO A 107 3.31 -1.68 -17.29
CA PRO A 107 3.90 -0.41 -16.88
C PRO A 107 2.85 0.61 -16.41
N GLU A 108 1.72 0.70 -17.12
CA GLU A 108 0.64 1.62 -16.75
C GLU A 108 -0.06 1.23 -15.46
N LEU A 109 -0.34 -0.07 -15.25
CA LEU A 109 -0.95 -0.53 -14.01
C LEU A 109 0.00 -0.32 -12.82
N ALA A 110 1.30 -0.52 -13.01
CA ALA A 110 2.31 -0.26 -12.00
C ALA A 110 2.33 1.21 -11.57
N ARG A 111 2.38 2.13 -12.55
CA ARG A 111 2.30 3.58 -12.30
C ARG A 111 1.00 3.97 -11.61
N GLU A 112 -0.14 3.50 -12.12
CA GLU A 112 -1.47 3.77 -11.53
C GLU A 112 -1.55 3.30 -10.08
N SER A 113 -0.97 2.14 -9.77
CA SER A 113 -1.01 1.54 -8.42
C SER A 113 -0.18 2.37 -7.43
N ALA A 114 1.04 2.76 -7.82
CA ALA A 114 1.89 3.64 -7.01
C ALA A 114 1.23 5.02 -6.83
N GLU A 115 0.73 5.63 -7.91
CA GLU A 115 -0.01 6.89 -7.85
C GLU A 115 -1.19 6.85 -6.88
N ARG A 116 -1.93 5.73 -6.87
CA ARG A 116 -3.10 5.58 -6.01
C ARG A 116 -2.71 5.40 -4.55
N ALA A 117 -1.61 4.69 -4.28
CA ALA A 117 -1.04 4.59 -2.95
C ALA A 117 -0.55 5.95 -2.43
N PHE A 118 0.19 6.71 -3.25
CA PHE A 118 0.65 8.06 -2.87
C PHE A 118 -0.49 9.07 -2.70
N ARG A 119 -1.55 8.99 -3.51
CA ARG A 119 -2.76 9.81 -3.30
C ARG A 119 -3.42 9.50 -1.96
N LEU A 120 -3.49 8.21 -1.61
CA LEU A 120 -4.03 7.79 -0.33
C LEU A 120 -3.14 8.25 0.83
N ALA A 121 -1.82 8.14 0.67
CA ALA A 121 -0.85 8.62 1.65
C ALA A 121 -0.94 10.13 1.87
N TRP A 122 -1.11 10.91 0.80
CA TRP A 122 -1.29 12.37 0.90
C TRP A 122 -2.55 12.74 1.70
N ARG A 123 -3.65 11.99 1.51
CA ARG A 123 -4.91 12.22 2.24
C ARG A 123 -4.77 12.01 3.75
N TYR A 124 -3.98 11.03 4.17
CA TYR A 124 -3.75 10.68 5.57
C TYR A 124 -2.34 11.08 6.04
N TRP A 125 -1.76 12.10 5.38
CA TRP A 125 -0.37 12.45 5.61
C TRP A 125 -0.06 12.95 7.02
N PRO A 126 -0.92 13.74 7.70
CA PRO A 126 -0.66 14.15 9.08
C PRO A 126 -0.46 12.97 10.04
N GLU A 127 -1.25 11.90 9.87
CA GLU A 127 -1.13 10.69 10.68
C GLU A 127 0.06 9.82 10.23
N MET A 128 0.26 9.70 8.92
CA MET A 128 1.31 8.85 8.34
C MET A 128 2.72 9.38 8.55
N ALA A 129 2.92 10.70 8.61
CA ALA A 129 4.24 11.29 8.80
C ALA A 129 4.89 10.91 10.14
N ILE A 130 4.08 10.50 11.12
CA ILE A 130 4.52 10.11 12.46
C ILE A 130 4.65 8.57 12.59
N ALA A 131 4.16 7.81 11.61
CA ALA A 131 4.18 6.35 11.65
C ALA A 131 5.62 5.80 11.58
N PRO A 132 5.90 4.63 12.18
CA PRO A 132 7.24 4.05 12.19
C PRO A 132 7.83 3.76 10.80
N ASP A 133 7.00 3.36 9.84
CA ASP A 133 7.42 3.06 8.47
C ASP A 133 6.38 3.54 7.43
N PRO A 134 6.41 4.83 7.04
CA PRO A 134 5.53 5.34 6.01
C PRO A 134 5.86 4.73 4.63
N GLN A 135 7.11 4.36 4.37
CA GLN A 135 7.51 3.75 3.10
C GLN A 135 6.90 2.35 2.94
N GLY A 136 6.97 1.50 3.96
CA GLY A 136 6.36 0.17 3.95
C GLY A 136 4.85 0.22 3.84
N TRP A 137 4.20 1.23 4.43
CA TRP A 137 2.77 1.45 4.21
C TRP A 137 2.45 1.77 2.74
N VAL A 138 3.21 2.67 2.10
CA VAL A 138 2.97 3.02 0.68
C VAL A 138 3.32 1.83 -0.23
N ARG A 139 4.36 1.06 0.11
CA ARG A 139 4.77 -0.17 -0.60
C ARG A 139 3.66 -1.22 -0.55
N SER A 140 3.20 -1.58 0.65
CA SER A 140 2.15 -2.57 0.86
C SER A 140 0.85 -2.16 0.15
N THR A 141 0.46 -0.89 0.25
CA THR A 141 -0.70 -0.34 -0.46
C THR A 141 -0.54 -0.44 -1.98
N THR A 142 0.63 -0.08 -2.50
CA THR A 142 0.95 -0.21 -3.94
C THR A 142 0.83 -1.67 -4.40
N HIS A 143 1.39 -2.60 -3.63
CA HIS A 143 1.37 -4.03 -3.95
C HIS A 143 -0.05 -4.61 -3.90
N GLY A 144 -0.85 -4.21 -2.91
CA GLY A 144 -2.26 -4.58 -2.80
C GLY A 144 -3.10 -4.11 -4.01
N TRP A 145 -2.91 -2.86 -4.45
CA TRP A 145 -3.55 -2.36 -5.67
C TRP A 145 -3.09 -3.10 -6.93
N ALA A 146 -1.78 -3.34 -7.07
CA ALA A 146 -1.19 -4.00 -8.22
C ALA A 146 -1.66 -5.46 -8.39
N LEU A 147 -1.73 -6.21 -7.28
CA LEU A 147 -2.09 -7.64 -7.28
C LEU A 147 -3.59 -7.90 -7.19
N SER A 148 -4.39 -6.84 -7.13
CA SER A 148 -5.83 -6.98 -6.96
C SER A 148 -6.51 -7.65 -8.18
N PRO A 149 -7.41 -8.63 -7.95
CA PRO A 149 -8.03 -9.39 -9.03
C PRO A 149 -8.91 -8.55 -9.97
N TRP A 150 -9.58 -7.52 -9.47
CA TRP A 150 -10.46 -6.66 -10.29
C TRP A 150 -9.69 -5.76 -11.25
N GLN A 151 -8.37 -5.58 -11.10
CA GLN A 151 -7.58 -4.82 -12.07
C GLN A 151 -7.55 -5.48 -13.45
N ARG A 152 -7.66 -6.82 -13.50
CA ARG A 152 -7.73 -7.58 -14.76
C ARG A 152 -9.04 -7.35 -15.52
N LEU A 153 -10.10 -6.93 -14.83
CA LEU A 153 -11.41 -6.71 -15.40
C LEU A 153 -11.57 -5.29 -15.98
N ARG A 154 -10.59 -4.41 -15.78
CA ARG A 154 -10.68 -3.03 -16.27
C ARG A 154 -10.38 -3.00 -17.77
N PRO A 155 -11.23 -2.39 -18.61
CA PRO A 155 -11.05 -2.38 -20.07
C PRO A 155 -9.68 -1.83 -20.52
N ARG A 156 -9.17 -0.80 -19.83
CA ARG A 156 -7.85 -0.22 -20.09
C ARG A 156 -6.70 -1.22 -19.95
N HIS A 157 -6.89 -2.23 -19.11
CA HIS A 157 -5.91 -3.27 -18.79
C HIS A 157 -6.23 -4.59 -19.51
N LEU A 158 -7.22 -4.65 -20.40
CA LEU A 158 -7.46 -5.84 -21.23
C LEU A 158 -6.44 -5.96 -22.37
N ARG A 159 -5.84 -4.84 -22.79
CA ARG A 159 -4.77 -4.84 -23.81
C ARG A 159 -3.50 -5.51 -23.26
N PRO A 160 -2.84 -6.39 -24.04
CA PRO A 160 -1.53 -6.91 -23.69
C PRO A 160 -0.56 -5.75 -23.47
N ALA A 161 0.25 -5.83 -22.41
CA ALA A 161 1.33 -4.87 -22.22
C ALA A 161 2.43 -5.10 -23.26
N PRO A 162 3.17 -4.04 -23.65
CA PRO A 162 4.39 -4.22 -24.42
C PRO A 162 5.32 -5.17 -23.67
N SER A 163 5.87 -6.15 -24.38
CA SER A 163 6.88 -7.03 -23.82
C SER A 163 8.23 -6.31 -23.76
N PRO A 164 9.10 -6.65 -22.78
CA PRO A 164 10.47 -6.16 -22.76
C PRO A 164 11.18 -6.33 -24.12
N VAL A 165 12.07 -5.41 -24.47
CA VAL A 165 12.78 -5.43 -25.76
C VAL A 165 13.82 -6.55 -25.80
N ASP A 166 14.53 -6.75 -24.69
CA ASP A 166 15.55 -7.78 -24.56
C ASP A 166 14.92 -9.19 -24.37
N PRO A 167 15.33 -10.21 -25.16
CA PRO A 167 14.81 -11.56 -25.03
C PRO A 167 15.01 -12.18 -23.63
N SER A 168 16.15 -11.88 -22.99
CA SER A 168 16.48 -12.36 -21.65
C SER A 168 15.55 -11.73 -20.61
N ASP A 169 15.34 -10.42 -20.67
CA ASP A 169 14.34 -9.69 -19.86
C ASP A 169 12.91 -10.22 -20.07
N ARG A 170 12.53 -10.54 -21.32
CA ARG A 170 11.23 -11.17 -21.62
C ARG A 170 11.08 -12.55 -20.99
N ALA A 171 12.14 -13.34 -20.94
CA ALA A 171 12.13 -14.65 -20.31
C ALA A 171 11.96 -14.51 -18.79
N LEU A 172 12.74 -13.63 -18.15
CA LEU A 172 12.64 -13.35 -16.71
C LEU A 172 11.25 -12.86 -16.31
N MET A 173 10.71 -11.89 -17.05
CA MET A 173 9.37 -11.37 -16.79
C MET A 173 8.31 -12.47 -16.94
N ARG A 174 8.38 -13.31 -17.98
CA ARG A 174 7.45 -14.45 -18.11
C ARG A 174 7.56 -15.43 -16.95
N ALA A 175 8.77 -15.75 -16.51
CA ALA A 175 9.00 -16.66 -15.38
C ALA A 175 8.41 -16.09 -14.07
N LEU A 176 8.65 -14.80 -13.79
CA LEU A 176 8.04 -14.10 -12.64
C LEU A 176 6.51 -14.11 -12.72
N LEU A 177 5.94 -13.87 -13.90
CA LEU A 177 4.50 -13.84 -14.11
C LEU A 177 3.84 -15.22 -14.05
N ALA A 178 4.62 -16.31 -14.18
CA ALA A 178 4.14 -17.68 -13.98
C ALA A 178 3.99 -18.04 -12.49
N LEU A 179 4.74 -17.38 -11.59
CA LEU A 179 4.62 -17.59 -10.15
C LEU A 179 3.23 -17.17 -9.63
N PRO A 180 2.64 -17.87 -8.64
CA PRO A 180 1.46 -17.38 -7.94
C PRO A 180 1.73 -16.01 -7.30
N ARG A 181 0.70 -15.17 -7.22
CA ARG A 181 0.82 -13.76 -6.78
C ARG A 181 1.54 -13.60 -5.43
N ALA A 182 1.27 -14.48 -4.47
CA ALA A 182 1.90 -14.44 -3.15
C ALA A 182 3.42 -14.72 -3.23
N HIS A 183 3.82 -15.73 -4.01
CA HIS A 183 5.23 -16.11 -4.20
C HIS A 183 6.00 -15.00 -4.92
N ARG A 184 5.41 -14.46 -5.99
CA ARG A 184 5.96 -13.32 -6.71
C ARG A 184 6.14 -12.10 -5.82
N ARG A 185 5.15 -11.82 -4.95
CA ARG A 185 5.24 -10.72 -3.98
C ARG A 185 6.40 -10.92 -3.01
N THR A 186 6.57 -12.14 -2.49
CA THR A 186 7.68 -12.47 -1.59
C THR A 186 9.04 -12.30 -2.26
N VAL A 187 9.22 -12.77 -3.51
CA VAL A 187 10.45 -12.55 -4.30
C VAL A 187 10.75 -11.07 -4.49
N VAL A 188 9.75 -10.26 -4.88
CA VAL A 188 9.96 -8.82 -5.09
C VAL A 188 10.33 -8.11 -3.77
N LEU A 189 9.72 -8.49 -2.65
CA LEU A 189 10.05 -7.90 -1.35
C LEU A 189 11.45 -8.31 -0.88
N HIS A 190 11.79 -9.59 -0.97
CA HIS A 190 13.07 -10.10 -0.49
C HIS A 190 14.22 -9.77 -1.44
N ASP A 191 14.14 -10.21 -2.70
CA ASP A 191 15.25 -10.16 -3.64
C ASP A 191 15.39 -8.81 -4.34
N MET A 192 14.31 -8.05 -4.51
CA MET A 192 14.37 -6.72 -5.15
C MET A 192 14.39 -5.56 -4.13
N ALA A 193 13.53 -5.62 -3.12
CA ALA A 193 13.44 -4.55 -2.12
C ALA A 193 14.42 -4.75 -0.95
N GLY A 194 15.07 -5.90 -0.85
CA GLY A 194 16.08 -6.20 0.17
C GLY A 194 15.49 -6.36 1.57
N LEU A 195 14.19 -6.64 1.69
CA LEU A 195 13.59 -6.91 2.99
C LEU A 195 14.06 -8.27 3.50
N GLY A 196 14.37 -8.33 4.80
CA GLY A 196 14.55 -9.60 5.47
C GLY A 196 13.25 -10.42 5.42
N LEU A 197 13.41 -11.72 5.65
CA LEU A 197 12.30 -12.66 5.68
C LEU A 197 11.19 -12.28 6.69
N PRO A 198 11.48 -11.87 7.95
CA PRO A 198 10.41 -11.51 8.88
C PRO A 198 9.66 -10.26 8.44
N GLU A 199 10.34 -9.25 7.88
CA GLU A 199 9.71 -8.03 7.36
C GLU A 199 8.81 -8.34 6.16
N ALA A 200 9.28 -9.19 5.24
CA ALA A 200 8.48 -9.65 4.11
C ALA A 200 7.24 -10.46 4.55
N ALA A 201 7.38 -11.25 5.62
CA ALA A 201 6.27 -11.99 6.21
C ALA A 201 5.21 -11.03 6.79
N THR A 202 5.63 -10.05 7.59
CA THR A 202 4.74 -9.01 8.12
C THR A 202 4.01 -8.25 7.01
N GLU A 203 4.72 -7.83 5.95
CA GLU A 203 4.11 -7.06 4.87
C GLU A 203 3.12 -7.88 4.02
N THR A 204 3.31 -9.20 3.93
CA THR A 204 2.41 -10.10 3.21
C THR A 204 1.29 -10.69 4.09
N GLY A 205 1.28 -10.39 5.40
CA GLY A 205 0.33 -10.96 6.35
C GLY A 205 0.52 -12.48 6.54
N ALA A 206 1.76 -12.96 6.43
CA ALA A 206 2.13 -14.36 6.61
C ALA A 206 3.09 -14.50 7.79
N ASP A 207 3.27 -15.74 8.27
CA ASP A 207 4.37 -16.04 9.18
C ASP A 207 5.70 -16.22 8.42
N ALA A 208 6.81 -16.19 9.16
CA ALA A 208 8.15 -16.26 8.58
C ALA A 208 8.41 -17.59 7.84
N SER A 209 7.84 -18.70 8.32
CA SER A 209 7.99 -20.02 7.70
C SER A 209 7.28 -20.09 6.34
N ALA A 210 6.06 -19.57 6.27
CA ALA A 210 5.29 -19.45 5.04
C ALA A 210 5.97 -18.52 4.03
N ALA A 211 6.60 -17.43 4.49
CA ALA A 211 7.42 -16.58 3.63
C ALA A 211 8.66 -17.33 3.10
N ALA A 212 9.36 -18.11 3.94
CA ALA A 212 10.51 -18.92 3.53
C ALA A 212 10.12 -19.96 2.47
N GLY A 213 9.05 -20.72 2.74
CA GLY A 213 8.54 -21.73 1.81
C GLY A 213 8.12 -21.13 0.46
N ARG A 214 7.50 -19.94 0.48
CA ARG A 214 7.17 -19.22 -0.77
C ARG A 214 8.41 -18.80 -1.54
N LEU A 215 9.46 -18.35 -0.85
CA LEU A 215 10.70 -17.93 -1.48
C LEU A 215 11.43 -19.13 -2.10
N LEU A 216 11.57 -20.22 -1.34
CA LEU A 216 12.17 -21.47 -1.81
C LEU A 216 11.47 -21.98 -3.07
N TRP A 217 10.14 -22.14 -3.02
CA TRP A 217 9.36 -22.59 -4.17
C TRP A 217 9.51 -21.66 -5.37
N ALA A 218 9.55 -20.35 -5.14
CA ALA A 218 9.74 -19.38 -6.20
C ALA A 218 11.13 -19.49 -6.84
N HIS A 219 12.19 -19.63 -6.04
CA HIS A 219 13.56 -19.79 -6.53
C HIS A 219 13.74 -21.11 -7.30
N GLU A 220 13.16 -22.21 -6.83
CA GLU A 220 13.13 -23.48 -7.57
C GLU A 220 12.43 -23.32 -8.92
N THR A 221 11.26 -22.69 -8.93
CA THR A 221 10.49 -22.46 -10.16
C THR A 221 11.22 -21.53 -11.14
N LEU A 222 11.83 -20.45 -10.64
CA LEU A 222 12.63 -19.54 -11.46
C LEU A 222 13.87 -20.23 -12.01
N SER A 223 14.55 -21.05 -11.21
CA SER A 223 15.73 -21.81 -11.64
C SER A 223 15.40 -22.83 -12.73
N ALA A 224 14.21 -23.46 -12.67
CA ALA A 224 13.75 -24.35 -13.72
C ALA A 224 13.42 -23.63 -15.05
N LEU A 225 12.95 -22.38 -14.99
CA LEU A 225 12.52 -21.62 -16.17
C LEU A 225 13.61 -20.74 -16.79
N VAL A 226 14.50 -20.17 -15.96
CA VAL A 226 15.54 -19.19 -16.34
C VAL A 226 16.83 -19.41 -15.51
N PRO A 227 17.52 -20.55 -15.66
CA PRO A 227 18.61 -20.96 -14.76
C PRO A 227 19.76 -19.96 -14.66
N GLU A 228 20.20 -19.38 -15.78
CA GLU A 228 21.30 -18.38 -15.80
C GLU A 228 20.94 -17.08 -15.06
N GLN A 229 19.65 -16.76 -14.96
CA GLN A 229 19.16 -15.50 -14.38
C GLN A 229 18.67 -15.66 -12.94
N ALA A 230 18.31 -16.89 -12.55
CA ALA A 230 17.74 -17.23 -11.24
C ALA A 230 18.78 -17.59 -10.18
N MET A 231 20.08 -17.54 -10.51
CA MET A 231 21.13 -17.75 -9.51
C MET A 231 20.95 -16.75 -8.35
N PRO A 232 21.02 -17.17 -7.07
CA PRO A 232 20.71 -16.31 -5.92
C PRO A 232 21.49 -14.99 -5.89
N GLU A 233 22.75 -15.01 -6.32
CA GLU A 233 23.62 -13.83 -6.36
C GLU A 233 23.32 -12.89 -7.55
N VAL A 234 22.71 -13.43 -8.61
CA VAL A 234 22.45 -12.74 -9.87
C VAL A 234 21.04 -12.17 -9.93
N LEU A 235 20.08 -12.88 -9.33
CA LEU A 235 18.66 -12.57 -9.40
C LEU A 235 18.34 -11.14 -8.92
N PRO A 236 18.80 -10.66 -7.74
CA PRO A 236 18.55 -9.28 -7.30
C PRO A 236 18.96 -8.22 -8.32
N ARG A 237 20.17 -8.36 -8.88
CA ARG A 237 20.71 -7.46 -9.90
C ARG A 237 19.87 -7.50 -11.18
N ARG A 238 19.53 -8.70 -11.67
CA ARG A 238 18.70 -8.88 -12.88
C ARG A 238 17.30 -8.32 -12.71
N LEU A 239 16.66 -8.48 -11.54
CA LEU A 239 15.37 -7.86 -11.24
C LEU A 239 15.46 -6.33 -11.27
N GLY A 240 16.55 -5.77 -10.73
CA GLY A 240 16.85 -4.34 -10.79
C GLY A 240 17.04 -3.83 -12.23
N GLU A 241 17.86 -4.52 -13.03
CA GLU A 241 18.13 -4.21 -14.44
C GLU A 241 16.83 -4.24 -15.26
N LEU A 242 16.06 -5.34 -15.18
CA LEU A 242 14.78 -5.53 -15.86
C LEU A 242 13.79 -4.40 -15.55
N ALA A 243 13.68 -4.02 -14.28
CA ALA A 243 12.72 -2.97 -13.90
C ALA A 243 13.22 -1.56 -14.27
N SER A 244 14.52 -1.38 -14.49
CA SER A 244 15.12 -0.10 -14.89
C SER A 244 15.18 0.11 -16.41
N SER A 245 15.26 -0.98 -17.19
CA SER A 245 15.32 -0.93 -18.65
C SER A 245 14.00 -0.46 -19.26
N GLU A 246 12.88 -0.79 -18.60
CA GLU A 246 11.57 -0.25 -18.90
C GLU A 246 11.55 1.24 -18.52
N ARG A 247 11.33 2.15 -19.50
CA ARG A 247 11.17 3.60 -19.24
C ARG A 247 9.84 3.89 -18.56
N LEU A 248 9.71 3.43 -17.32
CA LEU A 248 8.56 3.65 -16.47
C LEU A 248 8.53 5.13 -16.11
N ARG A 249 7.50 5.84 -16.58
CA ARG A 249 7.30 7.24 -16.19
C ARG A 249 7.15 7.32 -14.69
N ALA A 250 7.97 8.18 -14.06
CA ALA A 250 7.83 8.49 -12.65
C ALA A 250 6.41 9.02 -12.35
N VAL A 251 5.88 8.62 -11.20
CA VAL A 251 4.67 9.19 -10.64
C VAL A 251 4.85 10.71 -10.53
N GLN A 252 3.88 11.47 -11.04
CA GLN A 252 3.97 12.94 -11.04
C GLN A 252 3.40 13.51 -9.74
N LEU A 253 4.24 14.18 -8.95
CA LEU A 253 3.87 14.84 -7.70
C LEU A 253 2.62 15.74 -7.80
N PRO A 254 2.45 16.58 -8.84
CA PRO A 254 1.26 17.42 -8.97
C PRO A 254 -0.04 16.59 -9.09
N SER A 255 -0.02 15.45 -9.79
CA SER A 255 -1.21 14.61 -9.99
C SER A 255 -1.62 13.84 -8.74
N VAL A 256 -0.67 13.59 -7.84
CA VAL A 256 -0.91 13.00 -6.52
C VAL A 256 -1.64 13.99 -5.61
N ARG A 257 -1.22 15.26 -5.62
CA ARG A 257 -1.79 16.30 -4.75
C ARG A 257 -3.13 16.85 -5.25
N SER A 258 -3.32 16.96 -6.57
CA SER A 258 -4.57 17.46 -7.18
C SER A 258 -5.67 16.39 -7.29
N GLY A 259 -5.42 15.16 -6.83
CA GLY A 259 -6.32 14.02 -7.03
C GLY A 259 -7.63 14.06 -6.21
N ASP A 260 -7.76 15.00 -5.27
CA ASP A 260 -8.80 14.93 -4.24
C ASP A 260 -10.18 15.47 -4.67
N GLU A 261 -10.23 16.46 -5.57
CA GLU A 261 -11.50 17.15 -5.89
C GLU A 261 -12.45 16.34 -6.80
N ARG A 262 -11.94 15.33 -7.52
CA ARG A 262 -12.75 14.57 -8.49
C ARG A 262 -13.27 13.25 -7.93
N SER A 263 -12.76 12.76 -6.81
CA SER A 263 -13.02 11.38 -6.37
C SER A 263 -14.37 11.13 -5.65
N PRO A 264 -14.87 11.98 -4.73
CA PRO A 264 -16.07 11.63 -3.96
C PRO A 264 -17.34 11.64 -4.82
N ARG A 265 -17.45 12.57 -5.77
CA ARG A 265 -18.65 12.70 -6.63
C ARG A 265 -18.87 11.47 -7.52
N HIS A 266 -17.81 10.83 -8.00
CA HIS A 266 -17.93 9.64 -8.85
C HIS A 266 -18.29 8.40 -8.03
N TRP A 267 -17.75 8.25 -6.81
CA TRP A 267 -18.12 7.15 -5.92
C TRP A 267 -19.55 7.27 -5.40
N VAL A 268 -19.99 8.49 -5.05
CA VAL A 268 -21.38 8.75 -4.67
C VAL A 268 -22.32 8.45 -5.85
N ARG A 269 -22.01 8.92 -7.06
CA ARG A 269 -22.82 8.61 -8.26
C ARG A 269 -22.84 7.11 -8.58
N ALA A 270 -21.72 6.42 -8.46
CA ALA A 270 -21.65 4.98 -8.68
C ALA A 270 -22.44 4.20 -7.62
N ALA A 271 -22.33 4.59 -6.33
CA ALA A 271 -23.12 4.01 -5.26
C ALA A 271 -24.62 4.24 -5.48
N ILE A 272 -25.03 5.44 -5.89
CA ILE A 272 -26.44 5.74 -6.24
C ILE A 272 -26.90 4.84 -7.38
N VAL A 273 -26.15 4.73 -8.47
CA VAL A 273 -26.49 3.87 -9.61
C VAL A 273 -26.66 2.41 -9.15
N VAL A 274 -25.70 1.87 -8.41
CA VAL A 274 -25.76 0.49 -7.89
C VAL A 274 -26.99 0.30 -7.00
N THR A 275 -27.26 1.22 -6.07
CA THR A 275 -28.44 1.15 -5.21
C THR A 275 -29.73 1.19 -6.04
N THR A 276 -29.83 2.09 -7.03
CA THR A 276 -31.00 2.13 -7.93
C THR A 276 -31.16 0.87 -8.76
N THR A 277 -30.06 0.25 -9.22
CA THR A 277 -30.11 -1.02 -9.95
C THR A 277 -30.56 -2.18 -9.05
N ILE A 278 -30.06 -2.26 -7.82
CA ILE A 278 -30.47 -3.31 -6.87
C ILE A 278 -31.94 -3.14 -6.50
N VAL A 279 -32.38 -1.93 -6.17
CA VAL A 279 -33.79 -1.63 -5.86
C VAL A 279 -34.67 -1.96 -7.06
N GLY A 280 -34.29 -1.54 -8.26
CA GLY A 280 -35.01 -1.85 -9.51
C GLY A 280 -35.08 -3.35 -9.83
N ALA A 281 -33.99 -4.08 -9.62
CA ALA A 281 -33.98 -5.54 -9.77
C ALA A 281 -34.89 -6.21 -8.74
N THR A 282 -34.88 -5.72 -7.50
CA THR A 282 -35.70 -6.25 -6.39
C THR A 282 -37.19 -6.00 -6.65
N THR A 283 -37.57 -4.80 -7.07
CA THR A 283 -38.96 -4.48 -7.43
C THR A 283 -39.43 -5.26 -8.65
N LEU A 284 -38.55 -5.44 -9.66
CA LEU A 284 -38.85 -6.28 -10.81
C LEU A 284 -39.05 -7.75 -10.41
N THR A 285 -38.20 -8.30 -9.53
CA THR A 285 -38.41 -9.66 -9.02
C THR A 285 -39.72 -9.78 -8.26
N LEU A 286 -40.11 -8.78 -7.46
CA LEU A 286 -41.41 -8.78 -6.77
C LEU A 286 -42.59 -8.71 -7.74
N GLN A 287 -42.49 -7.97 -8.85
CA GLN A 287 -43.57 -7.90 -9.84
C GLN A 287 -43.67 -9.15 -10.74
N LEU A 288 -42.54 -9.79 -11.05
CA LEU A 288 -42.51 -10.98 -11.90
C LEU A 288 -42.77 -12.27 -11.13
N THR A 289 -42.70 -12.28 -9.79
CA THR A 289 -42.99 -13.46 -8.98
C THR A 289 -44.51 -13.64 -8.89
N PRO A 290 -45.10 -14.70 -9.47
CA PRO A 290 -46.54 -14.93 -9.37
C PRO A 290 -46.93 -15.18 -7.91
N HIS A 291 -47.83 -14.38 -7.36
CA HIS A 291 -48.23 -14.42 -5.94
C HIS A 291 -49.05 -15.64 -5.49
N HIS A 292 -49.18 -16.68 -6.32
CA HIS A 292 -49.84 -17.93 -5.96
C HIS A 292 -48.96 -19.13 -6.28
N GLN A 293 -48.08 -19.46 -5.35
CA GLN A 293 -47.51 -20.81 -5.27
C GLN A 293 -48.39 -21.59 -4.28
N GLU A 294 -49.59 -21.99 -4.72
CA GLU A 294 -50.33 -23.02 -4.00
C GLU A 294 -49.46 -24.29 -4.04
N ARG A 295 -48.85 -24.64 -2.91
CA ARG A 295 -48.20 -25.94 -2.77
C ARG A 295 -49.31 -26.98 -2.96
N PRO A 296 -49.29 -27.83 -4.00
CA PRO A 296 -50.24 -28.92 -4.07
C PRO A 296 -50.07 -29.76 -2.79
N PRO A 297 -51.18 -30.10 -2.09
CA PRO A 297 -51.09 -30.90 -0.88
C PRO A 297 -50.31 -32.16 -1.22
N ALA A 298 -49.26 -32.44 -0.44
CA ALA A 298 -48.42 -33.61 -0.66
C ALA A 298 -49.32 -34.84 -0.72
N ARG A 299 -49.33 -35.55 -1.85
CA ARG A 299 -49.97 -36.87 -1.93
C ARG A 299 -49.26 -37.75 -0.92
N GLY A 300 -49.93 -38.08 0.18
CA GLY A 300 -49.43 -39.06 1.13
C GLY A 300 -49.24 -40.37 0.39
N THR A 301 -48.00 -40.74 0.10
CA THR A 301 -47.66 -42.11 -0.24
C THR A 301 -47.91 -42.93 1.02
N ALA A 302 -48.91 -43.82 0.98
CA ALA A 302 -49.12 -44.80 2.03
C ALA A 302 -47.82 -45.58 2.20
N PHE A 303 -47.15 -45.38 3.33
CA PHE A 303 -45.92 -46.07 3.68
C PHE A 303 -46.29 -47.52 4.02
N GLN A 304 -46.39 -48.37 3.01
CA GLN A 304 -46.75 -49.79 3.15
C GLN A 304 -45.49 -50.56 3.61
N GLY A 305 -45.20 -50.45 4.90
CA GLY A 305 -44.00 -51.06 5.49
C GLY A 305 -43.79 -50.75 6.96
N ILE A 306 -44.84 -50.40 7.70
CA ILE A 306 -44.75 -50.38 9.17
C ILE A 306 -44.86 -51.84 9.63
N PRO A 307 -43.80 -52.47 10.20
CA PRO A 307 -43.96 -53.78 10.79
C PRO A 307 -45.05 -53.69 11.87
N ALA A 308 -45.98 -54.66 11.84
CA ALA A 308 -47.13 -54.70 12.72
C ALA A 308 -46.71 -54.40 14.18
N ARG A 309 -47.45 -53.51 14.85
CA ARG A 309 -47.29 -53.24 16.28
C ARG A 309 -47.24 -54.58 17.01
N VAL A 310 -46.05 -54.96 17.46
CA VAL A 310 -45.88 -55.99 18.48
C VAL A 310 -46.51 -55.40 19.73
N LEU A 311 -47.76 -55.78 20.00
CA LEU A 311 -48.34 -55.64 21.32
C LEU A 311 -47.41 -56.36 22.30
N LEU A 312 -46.88 -55.62 23.27
CA LEU A 312 -46.15 -56.19 24.40
C LEU A 312 -47.10 -57.15 25.15
N GLY A 313 -47.08 -58.42 24.77
CA GLY A 313 -47.43 -59.53 25.66
C GLY A 313 -46.27 -59.83 26.60
N PRO A 314 -46.52 -60.43 27.77
CA PRO A 314 -45.48 -60.71 28.76
C PRO A 314 -44.41 -61.67 28.18
N PRO A 315 -43.13 -61.49 28.55
CA PRO A 315 -42.03 -62.20 27.90
C PRO A 315 -42.02 -63.68 28.28
N SER A 316 -42.41 -64.54 27.33
CA SER A 316 -42.18 -65.98 27.38
C SER A 316 -40.79 -66.32 26.85
N GLY A 317 -39.93 -66.77 27.76
CA GLY A 317 -38.91 -67.80 27.57
C GLY A 317 -37.95 -67.73 26.37
N VAL A 318 -36.66 -67.54 26.69
CA VAL A 318 -35.49 -68.20 26.06
C VAL A 318 -35.01 -67.63 24.71
N GLN A 319 -33.91 -66.85 24.74
CA GLN A 319 -32.61 -67.32 24.20
C GLN A 319 -31.44 -66.33 24.45
N PRO A 320 -30.35 -66.74 25.13
CA PRO A 320 -29.20 -65.91 25.44
C PRO A 320 -28.04 -66.19 24.47
N ARG A 321 -27.87 -65.41 23.39
CA ARG A 321 -26.64 -65.52 22.56
C ARG A 321 -26.01 -64.21 22.07
N HIS A 322 -26.60 -63.04 22.30
CA HIS A 322 -26.04 -61.76 21.82
C HIS A 322 -25.38 -60.88 22.90
N ARG A 323 -25.49 -61.23 24.18
CA ARG A 323 -24.94 -60.40 25.28
C ARG A 323 -23.43 -60.55 25.48
N SER A 324 -22.83 -61.67 25.06
CA SER A 324 -21.38 -61.91 25.20
C SER A 324 -20.54 -61.11 24.19
N LEU A 325 -21.07 -60.75 23.02
CA LEU A 325 -20.35 -60.00 22.00
C LEU A 325 -20.28 -58.49 22.27
N LEU A 326 -21.21 -57.95 23.07
CA LEU A 326 -21.21 -56.53 23.47
C LEU A 326 -20.36 -56.26 24.72
N ALA A 327 -20.09 -57.28 25.55
CA ALA A 327 -19.20 -57.15 26.70
C ALA A 327 -17.70 -57.19 26.32
N ALA A 328 -17.35 -57.68 25.12
CA ALA A 328 -15.96 -57.80 24.67
C ALA A 328 -15.43 -56.57 23.90
N ARG A 329 -16.26 -55.56 23.61
CA ARG A 329 -15.83 -54.28 23.02
C ARG A 329 -15.86 -53.18 24.08
N GLY A 330 -14.88 -53.26 24.98
CA GLY A 330 -14.53 -52.19 25.90
C GLY A 330 -14.21 -50.89 25.16
N HIS A 331 -14.67 -49.79 25.73
CA HIS A 331 -14.70 -48.45 25.18
C HIS A 331 -13.31 -47.82 25.01
N HIS A 332 -12.90 -47.51 23.76
CA HIS A 332 -11.96 -46.43 23.49
C HIS A 332 -12.74 -45.19 23.08
N ARG A 333 -12.93 -44.26 24.03
CA ARG A 333 -13.46 -42.92 23.80
C ARG A 333 -12.31 -41.93 24.02
N PRO A 334 -11.87 -41.15 23.02
CA PRO A 334 -10.84 -40.15 23.24
C PRO A 334 -11.39 -39.01 24.10
N GLU A 335 -10.61 -38.63 25.11
CA GLU A 335 -10.92 -37.56 26.06
C GLU A 335 -11.07 -36.21 25.35
N ARG A 336 -12.12 -35.46 25.72
CA ARG A 336 -12.27 -34.06 25.32
C ARG A 336 -11.45 -33.20 26.26
N LEU A 337 -10.52 -32.43 25.71
CA LEU A 337 -9.83 -31.37 26.41
C LEU A 337 -10.83 -30.23 26.71
N VAL A 338 -10.98 -29.91 27.99
CA VAL A 338 -11.70 -28.72 28.46
C VAL A 338 -10.64 -27.62 28.68
N PRO A 339 -10.85 -26.38 28.21
CA PRO A 339 -9.88 -25.30 28.42
C PRO A 339 -9.94 -24.80 29.88
N GLU A 340 -8.79 -24.80 30.56
CA GLU A 340 -8.62 -24.10 31.83
C GLU A 340 -8.52 -22.59 31.57
N ALA A 341 -9.36 -21.83 32.29
CA ALA A 341 -9.23 -20.39 32.37
C ALA A 341 -8.21 -20.05 33.47
N ARG A 342 -7.17 -19.29 33.10
CA ARG A 342 -6.45 -18.44 34.05
C ARG A 342 -6.04 -17.13 33.40
#